data_AF-X1PAC6-F1
#
_entry.id   AF-X1PAC6-F1
#
_cell.length_a   1.000
_cell.length_b   1.000
_cell.length_c   1.000
_cell.angle_alpha   90.00
_cell.angle_beta   90.00
_cell.angle_gamma   90.00
#
_symmetry.space_group_name_H-M   'P 1'
#
loop_
_entity.id
_entity.type
_entity.pdbx_description
1 polymer ?
#
loop_
_entity_poly.entity_id
_entity_poly.type
_entity_poly.pdbx_seq_one_letter_code
_entity_poly.pdbx_strand_id
1 'polypeptide(L)'
;AMQSYFFIYVISRQIDVQMNGDGVRFDQITYPFYKKDKEEGRLTRAEAQGLVELLFFKLNSEGGQLRPRLTGSFQSGGLPEQLTFTIGGVTPEGEDATNEVSYIVLDAAKAVMLQVPDIAIRYHDKMPKELIFSAIDLLKTMHSSPKFFNDQCAIPKLVSWGIPLEDARDYCIEVCVRWMIPGKNMVHRQHCGNFQLPKVLEYALNRGIDRVNGKQLGYPTPDPLTFTSIEDVINAYLTQLDFYMGKFVQMYNITDALYEEYLP
;
A
#
# COMPACT_ATOMS: atom_id res chain seq x y z
N ALA A 1 -0.30 -12.87 21.55
CA ALA A 1 -0.28 -11.84 20.49
C ALA A 1 -0.74 -12.39 19.14
N MET A 2 -0.05 -13.38 18.55
CA MET A 2 -0.30 -13.82 17.15
C MET A 2 -1.72 -14.28 16.87
N GLN A 3 -2.29 -15.10 17.75
CA GLN A 3 -3.67 -15.56 17.58
C GLN A 3 -4.68 -14.40 17.64
N SER A 4 -4.45 -13.43 18.53
CA SER A 4 -5.30 -12.23 18.64
C SER A 4 -5.21 -11.37 17.40
N TYR A 5 -3.99 -11.16 16.89
CA TYR A 5 -3.76 -10.46 15.63
C TYR A 5 -4.53 -11.12 14.48
N PHE A 6 -4.38 -12.44 14.33
CA PHE A 6 -5.05 -13.19 13.28
C PHE A 6 -6.59 -13.09 13.37
N PHE A 7 -7.16 -13.21 14.57
CA PHE A 7 -8.60 -13.06 14.73
C PHE A 7 -9.10 -11.64 14.43
N ILE A 8 -8.38 -10.61 14.86
CA ILE A 8 -8.72 -9.22 14.51
C ILE A 8 -8.66 -9.03 12.99
N TYR A 9 -7.64 -9.56 12.34
CA TYR A 9 -7.50 -9.53 10.89
C TYR A 9 -8.67 -10.20 10.19
N VAL A 10 -9.01 -11.45 10.54
CA VAL A 10 -10.14 -12.17 9.92
C VAL A 10 -11.46 -11.43 10.15
N ILE A 11 -11.72 -10.96 11.38
CA ILE A 11 -12.96 -10.25 11.67
C ILE A 11 -13.04 -8.96 10.86
N SER A 12 -12.01 -8.12 10.89
CA SER A 12 -12.05 -6.77 10.31
C SER A 12 -11.86 -6.75 8.79
N ARG A 13 -11.05 -7.65 8.22
CA ARG A 13 -10.64 -7.61 6.80
C ARG A 13 -11.32 -8.65 5.92
N GLN A 14 -11.94 -9.67 6.51
CA GLN A 14 -12.61 -10.75 5.78
C GLN A 14 -14.11 -10.83 6.06
N ILE A 15 -14.52 -10.72 7.34
CA ILE A 15 -15.92 -10.90 7.74
C ILE A 15 -16.70 -9.58 7.67
N ASP A 16 -16.22 -8.54 8.34
CA ASP A 16 -16.94 -7.26 8.49
C ASP A 16 -16.88 -6.44 7.19
N VAL A 17 -15.67 -6.13 6.72
CA VAL A 17 -15.44 -5.46 5.44
C VAL A 17 -14.37 -6.23 4.68
N GLN A 18 -14.71 -6.73 3.48
CA GLN A 18 -13.72 -7.29 2.56
C GLN A 18 -12.85 -6.17 1.98
N MET A 19 -11.72 -5.90 2.63
CA MET A 19 -10.76 -4.88 2.23
C MET A 19 -9.35 -5.43 2.16
N ASN A 20 -8.49 -4.85 1.33
CA ASN A 20 -7.08 -5.19 1.30
C ASN A 20 -6.31 -4.50 2.43
N GLY A 21 -5.31 -5.21 2.94
CA GLY A 21 -4.31 -4.67 3.82
C GLY A 21 -4.76 -4.56 5.27
N ASP A 22 -3.77 -4.33 6.13
CA ASP A 22 -3.95 -4.40 7.57
C ASP A 22 -3.49 -3.14 8.28
N GLY A 23 -2.48 -2.46 7.72
CA GLY A 23 -2.12 -1.13 8.17
C GLY A 23 -1.35 -1.09 9.46
N VAL A 24 -0.49 -2.09 9.67
CA VAL A 24 0.27 -2.24 10.90
C VAL A 24 1.78 -2.23 10.65
N ARG A 25 2.53 -1.80 11.66
CA ARG A 25 3.96 -2.07 11.79
C ARG A 25 4.12 -3.35 12.57
N PHE A 26 4.18 -4.47 11.86
CA PHE A 26 4.07 -5.80 12.45
C PHE A 26 5.18 -6.04 13.49
N ASP A 27 6.41 -5.65 13.19
CA ASP A 27 7.51 -5.78 14.15
C ASP A 27 7.28 -4.96 15.42
N GLN A 28 6.78 -3.73 15.32
CA GLN A 28 6.55 -2.86 16.48
C GLN A 28 5.41 -3.35 17.38
N ILE A 29 4.27 -3.77 16.80
CA ILE A 29 3.11 -4.22 17.62
C ILE A 29 3.36 -5.56 18.30
N THR A 30 4.28 -6.38 17.77
CA THR A 30 4.55 -7.73 18.28
C THR A 30 5.78 -7.79 19.17
N TYR A 31 6.75 -6.89 18.99
CA TYR A 31 8.02 -6.90 19.72
C TYR A 31 7.87 -6.87 21.25
N PRO A 32 6.96 -6.10 21.88
CA PRO A 32 6.81 -6.12 23.33
C PRO A 32 6.47 -7.51 23.89
N PHE A 33 5.65 -8.28 23.18
CA PHE A 33 5.28 -9.64 23.58
C PHE A 33 6.44 -10.61 23.35
N TYR A 34 7.08 -10.53 22.19
CA TYR A 34 8.25 -11.34 21.85
C TYR A 34 9.38 -11.15 22.87
N LYS A 35 9.73 -9.90 23.17
CA LYS A 35 10.80 -9.54 24.11
C LYS A 35 10.52 -10.13 25.50
N LYS A 36 9.30 -9.94 26.01
CA LYS A 36 8.89 -10.47 27.31
C LYS A 36 8.98 -12.00 27.36
N ASP A 37 8.42 -12.68 26.37
CA ASP A 37 8.41 -14.15 26.35
C ASP A 37 9.82 -14.74 26.21
N LYS A 38 10.69 -14.06 25.48
CA LYS A 38 12.11 -14.43 25.36
C LYS A 38 12.89 -14.24 26.66
N GLU A 39 12.71 -13.10 27.33
CA GLU A 39 13.37 -12.80 28.61
C GLU A 39 12.93 -13.75 29.73
N GLU A 40 11.66 -14.18 29.72
CA GLU A 40 11.11 -15.16 30.66
C GLU A 40 11.41 -16.63 30.26
N GLY A 41 12.11 -16.86 29.15
CA GLY A 41 12.45 -18.20 28.66
C GLY A 41 11.26 -19.04 28.20
N ARG A 42 10.10 -18.41 27.93
CA ARG A 42 8.89 -19.06 27.43
C ARG A 42 8.89 -19.28 25.92
N LEU A 43 9.73 -18.53 25.21
CA LEU A 43 9.80 -18.55 23.75
C LEU A 43 11.24 -18.36 23.29
N THR A 44 11.73 -19.28 22.47
CA THR A 44 12.99 -19.13 21.75
C THR A 44 12.78 -18.35 20.45
N ARG A 45 13.87 -17.80 19.88
CA ARG A 45 13.83 -17.15 18.56
C ARG A 45 13.30 -18.09 17.47
N ALA A 46 13.70 -19.36 17.51
CA ALA A 46 13.27 -20.36 16.53
C ALA A 46 11.77 -20.66 16.62
N GLU A 47 11.23 -20.80 17.84
CA GLU A 47 9.79 -20.97 18.05
C GLU A 47 9.02 -19.72 17.61
N ALA A 48 9.53 -18.52 17.89
CA ALA A 48 8.93 -17.28 17.42
C ALA A 48 8.89 -17.19 15.89
N GLN A 49 9.96 -17.60 15.21
CA GLN A 49 9.98 -17.70 13.75
C GLN A 49 8.93 -18.69 13.25
N GLY A 50 8.84 -19.89 13.84
CA GLY A 50 7.81 -20.87 13.51
C GLY A 50 6.38 -20.33 13.66
N LEU A 51 6.12 -19.50 14.67
CA LEU A 51 4.82 -18.83 14.83
C LEU A 51 4.53 -17.82 13.70
N VAL A 52 5.53 -17.07 13.24
CA VAL A 52 5.38 -16.15 12.10
C VAL A 52 5.19 -16.92 10.80
N GLU A 53 5.92 -18.00 10.58
CA GLU A 53 5.74 -18.91 9.44
C GLU A 53 4.32 -19.49 9.39
N LEU A 54 3.80 -19.98 10.53
CA LEU A 54 2.42 -20.45 10.64
C LEU A 54 1.40 -19.35 10.34
N LEU A 55 1.66 -18.12 10.79
CA LEU A 55 0.81 -16.98 10.45
C LEU A 55 0.80 -16.72 8.94
N PHE A 56 1.95 -16.81 8.26
CA PHE A 56 2.00 -16.66 6.80
C PHE A 56 1.14 -17.72 6.11
N PHE A 57 1.24 -18.99 6.53
CA PHE A 57 0.36 -20.05 6.02
C PHE A 57 -1.12 -19.71 6.21
N LYS A 58 -1.51 -19.28 7.42
CA LYS A 58 -2.89 -18.91 7.74
C LYS A 58 -3.40 -17.76 6.87
N LEU A 59 -2.59 -16.73 6.66
CA LEU A 59 -2.94 -15.59 5.81
C LEU A 59 -3.12 -16.00 4.34
N ASN A 60 -2.32 -16.94 3.82
CA ASN A 60 -2.50 -17.44 2.45
C ASN A 60 -3.68 -18.41 2.32
N SER A 61 -4.00 -19.19 3.36
CA SER A 61 -5.13 -20.12 3.31
C SER A 61 -6.48 -19.44 3.50
N GLU A 62 -6.54 -18.40 4.32
CA GLU A 62 -7.80 -17.77 4.76
C GLU A 62 -7.96 -16.33 4.28
N GLY A 63 -6.94 -15.74 3.63
CA GLY A 63 -6.99 -14.40 3.04
C GLY A 63 -7.49 -14.36 1.58
N GLY A 64 -8.17 -15.40 1.10
CA GLY A 64 -8.71 -15.41 -0.26
C GLY A 64 -9.99 -14.60 -0.38
N GLN A 65 -9.95 -13.40 -0.99
CA GLN A 65 -11.17 -12.62 -1.25
C GLN A 65 -11.85 -13.03 -2.57
N LEU A 66 -13.15 -13.35 -2.50
CA LEU A 66 -13.98 -13.58 -3.69
C LEU A 66 -14.34 -12.25 -4.33
N ARG A 67 -13.62 -11.87 -5.41
CA ARG A 67 -13.89 -10.62 -6.13
C ARG A 67 -14.83 -10.83 -7.32
N PRO A 68 -15.81 -9.93 -7.54
CA PRO A 68 -16.56 -9.89 -8.79
C PRO A 68 -15.62 -9.86 -10.01
N ARG A 69 -15.99 -10.57 -11.09
CA ARG A 69 -15.13 -10.67 -12.29
C ARG A 69 -14.67 -9.32 -12.83
N LEU A 70 -15.57 -8.33 -12.82
CA LEU A 70 -15.31 -6.99 -13.31
C LEU A 70 -14.19 -6.31 -12.51
N THR A 71 -14.19 -6.40 -11.19
CA THR A 71 -13.14 -5.81 -10.35
C THR A 71 -11.86 -6.64 -10.34
N GLY A 72 -11.99 -7.98 -10.36
CA GLY A 72 -10.87 -8.91 -10.43
C GLY A 72 -9.98 -8.74 -11.66
N SER A 73 -10.56 -8.39 -12.82
CA SER A 73 -9.80 -8.14 -14.06
C SER A 73 -9.02 -6.83 -14.05
N PHE A 74 -9.44 -5.82 -13.27
CA PHE A 74 -8.79 -4.50 -13.23
C PHE A 74 -7.75 -4.37 -12.11
N GLN A 75 -7.89 -5.09 -11.01
CA GLN A 75 -7.10 -4.81 -9.82
C GLN A 75 -6.01 -5.84 -9.51
N SER A 76 -6.11 -7.09 -9.97
CA SER A 76 -5.11 -8.10 -9.57
C SER A 76 -5.09 -9.41 -10.35
N GLY A 77 -5.89 -9.63 -11.40
CA GLY A 77 -5.89 -10.93 -12.09
C GLY A 77 -6.24 -12.13 -11.19
N GLY A 78 -6.95 -11.91 -10.08
CA GLY A 78 -7.29 -12.95 -9.11
C GLY A 78 -6.24 -13.25 -8.04
N LEU A 79 -5.22 -12.39 -7.85
CA LEU A 79 -4.22 -12.59 -6.79
C LEU A 79 -4.86 -12.62 -5.39
N PRO A 80 -4.28 -13.41 -4.46
CA PRO A 80 -4.66 -13.41 -3.04
C PRO A 80 -4.51 -12.01 -2.43
N GLU A 81 -5.22 -11.80 -1.32
CA GLU A 81 -5.30 -10.52 -0.61
C GLU A 81 -3.99 -9.75 -0.52
N GLN A 82 -4.09 -8.46 -0.78
CA GLN A 82 -2.93 -7.57 -0.79
C GLN A 82 -2.69 -7.07 0.63
N LEU A 83 -2.03 -7.90 1.43
CA LEU A 83 -1.60 -7.59 2.80
C LEU A 83 -0.10 -7.27 2.81
N THR A 84 0.30 -6.26 3.57
CA THR A 84 1.72 -5.91 3.76
C THR A 84 2.07 -5.79 5.24
N PHE A 85 3.16 -6.46 5.64
CA PHE A 85 3.81 -6.25 6.93
C PHE A 85 4.86 -5.18 6.78
N THR A 86 4.69 -4.07 7.49
CA THR A 86 5.72 -3.05 7.58
C THR A 86 6.68 -3.36 8.72
N ILE A 87 7.98 -3.29 8.43
CA ILE A 87 9.07 -3.47 9.40
C ILE A 87 10.14 -2.37 9.25
N GLY A 88 10.99 -2.21 10.27
CA GLY A 88 12.05 -1.20 10.29
C GLY A 88 11.50 0.22 10.36
N GLY A 89 12.24 1.20 9.83
CA GLY A 89 11.91 2.63 9.91
C GLY A 89 12.33 3.24 11.24
N VAL A 90 11.69 4.35 11.61
CA VAL A 90 11.97 5.05 12.87
C VAL A 90 10.82 4.94 13.88
N THR A 91 11.10 5.12 15.17
CA THR A 91 10.09 5.28 16.22
C THR A 91 9.44 6.67 16.14
N PRO A 92 8.32 6.95 16.85
CA PRO A 92 7.74 8.29 16.93
C PRO A 92 8.76 9.38 17.37
N GLU A 93 9.71 8.99 18.22
CA GLU A 93 10.79 9.85 18.71
C GLU A 93 11.87 10.12 17.63
N GLY A 94 11.94 9.26 16.61
CA GLY A 94 12.86 9.40 15.47
C GLY A 94 14.12 8.53 15.56
N GLU A 95 14.16 7.59 16.51
CA GLU A 95 15.25 6.60 16.62
C GLU A 95 15.00 5.41 15.71
N ASP A 96 16.04 4.61 15.40
CA ASP A 96 15.88 3.37 14.64
C ASP A 96 14.89 2.42 15.34
N ALA A 97 13.90 1.93 14.58
CA ALA A 97 12.88 1.02 15.08
C ALA A 97 13.21 -0.46 14.81
N THR A 98 14.37 -0.75 14.23
CA THR A 98 14.79 -2.12 13.93
C THR A 98 14.87 -2.94 15.22
N ASN A 99 14.23 -4.11 15.21
CA ASN A 99 14.26 -5.03 16.33
C ASN A 99 14.36 -6.48 15.84
N GLU A 100 14.45 -7.44 16.77
CA GLU A 100 14.67 -8.84 16.43
C GLU A 100 13.51 -9.44 15.61
N VAL A 101 12.28 -8.95 15.80
CA VAL A 101 11.13 -9.39 15.00
C VAL A 101 11.26 -8.93 13.54
N SER A 102 11.87 -7.76 13.29
CA SER A 102 12.16 -7.30 11.91
C SER A 102 12.98 -8.36 11.14
N TYR A 103 13.95 -9.00 11.80
CA TYR A 103 14.73 -10.10 11.20
C TYR A 103 13.95 -11.40 11.10
N ILE A 104 13.18 -11.75 12.14
CA ILE A 104 12.35 -12.96 12.15
C ILE A 104 11.36 -12.96 10.98
N VAL A 105 10.75 -11.82 10.65
CA VAL A 105 9.83 -11.69 9.51
C VAL A 105 10.53 -12.01 8.19
N LEU A 106 11.76 -11.51 7.98
CA LEU A 106 12.53 -11.81 6.77
C LEU A 106 12.96 -13.27 6.71
N ASP A 107 13.37 -13.85 7.83
CA ASP A 107 13.77 -15.27 7.89
C ASP A 107 12.58 -16.20 7.65
N ALA A 108 11.41 -15.89 8.22
CA ALA A 108 10.17 -16.60 7.97
C ALA A 108 9.79 -16.55 6.48
N ALA A 109 9.89 -15.37 5.84
CA ALA A 109 9.63 -15.22 4.41
C ALA A 109 10.58 -16.08 3.55
N LYS A 110 11.88 -16.11 3.88
CA LYS A 110 12.86 -16.98 3.22
C LYS A 110 12.52 -18.46 3.38
N ALA A 111 12.00 -18.84 4.55
CA ALA A 111 11.69 -20.22 4.87
C ALA A 111 10.44 -20.74 4.15
N VAL A 112 9.35 -19.97 4.14
CA VAL A 112 8.06 -20.44 3.58
C VAL A 112 7.84 -20.07 2.12
N MET A 113 8.51 -19.03 1.60
CA MET A 113 8.41 -18.57 0.21
C MET A 113 6.95 -18.35 -0.26
N LEU A 114 6.11 -17.84 0.65
CA LEU A 114 4.70 -17.51 0.37
C LEU A 114 4.57 -16.04 -0.05
N GLN A 115 3.59 -15.76 -0.92
CA GLN A 115 3.40 -14.41 -1.45
C GLN A 115 2.85 -13.42 -0.41
N VAL A 116 2.01 -13.91 0.51
CA VAL A 116 1.36 -13.10 1.55
C VAL A 116 1.93 -13.45 2.92
N PRO A 117 2.15 -12.49 3.83
CA PRO A 117 2.10 -11.05 3.60
C PRO A 117 3.27 -10.61 2.71
N ASP A 118 3.06 -9.56 1.93
CA ASP A 118 4.16 -8.83 1.34
C ASP A 118 4.93 -8.07 2.45
N ILE A 119 6.18 -7.70 2.22
CA ILE A 119 7.02 -7.08 3.25
C ILE A 119 7.46 -5.70 2.77
N ALA A 120 7.18 -4.68 3.58
CA ALA A 120 7.66 -3.33 3.38
C ALA A 120 8.71 -2.99 4.43
N ILE A 121 9.91 -2.63 3.99
CA ILE A 121 10.97 -2.11 4.84
C ILE A 121 10.97 -0.59 4.71
N ARG A 122 10.78 0.08 5.83
CA ARG A 122 11.03 1.52 5.95
C ARG A 122 12.53 1.77 6.16
N TYR A 123 13.13 2.50 5.24
CA TYR A 123 14.56 2.76 5.18
C TYR A 123 14.90 4.14 5.70
N HIS A 124 15.94 4.22 6.53
CA HIS A 124 16.64 5.46 6.87
C HIS A 124 18.14 5.20 7.03
N ASP A 125 18.97 6.23 6.84
CA ASP A 125 20.44 6.10 6.78
C ASP A 125 21.10 5.54 8.05
N LYS A 126 20.41 5.62 9.19
CA LYS A 126 20.93 5.16 10.49
C LYS A 126 20.54 3.73 10.83
N MET A 127 19.74 3.05 10.00
CA MET A 127 19.31 1.69 10.29
C MET A 127 20.47 0.69 10.20
N PRO A 128 20.43 -0.43 10.93
CA PRO A 128 21.43 -1.48 10.85
C PRO A 128 21.60 -2.01 9.42
N LYS A 129 22.85 -2.06 8.93
CA LYS A 129 23.15 -2.57 7.59
C LYS A 129 22.79 -4.05 7.46
N GLU A 130 22.83 -4.77 8.56
CA GLU A 130 22.51 -6.18 8.69
C GLU A 130 21.06 -6.46 8.29
N LEU A 131 20.11 -5.57 8.60
CA LEU A 131 18.72 -5.72 8.18
C LEU A 131 18.60 -5.58 6.66
N ILE A 132 19.34 -4.63 6.07
CA ILE A 132 19.38 -4.43 4.61
C ILE A 132 20.05 -5.62 3.90
N PHE A 133 21.12 -6.16 4.46
CA PHE A 133 21.75 -7.37 3.91
C PHE A 133 20.81 -8.57 4.00
N SER A 134 20.08 -8.74 5.11
CA SER A 134 19.07 -9.80 5.23
C SER A 134 17.95 -9.64 4.20
N ALA A 135 17.51 -8.41 3.94
CA ALA A 135 16.52 -8.09 2.92
C ALA A 135 17.02 -8.40 1.49
N ILE A 136 18.27 -8.05 1.20
CA ILE A 136 18.93 -8.39 -0.08
C ILE A 136 19.04 -9.91 -0.24
N ASP A 137 19.37 -10.64 0.83
CA ASP A 137 19.42 -12.10 0.78
C ASP A 137 18.05 -12.72 0.51
N LEU A 138 16.95 -12.10 0.96
CA LEU A 138 15.60 -12.53 0.58
C LEU A 138 15.34 -12.28 -0.91
N LEU A 139 15.74 -11.12 -1.45
CA LEU A 139 15.58 -10.85 -2.89
C LEU A 139 16.35 -11.82 -3.77
N LYS A 140 17.52 -12.31 -3.32
CA LYS A 140 18.30 -13.33 -4.04
C LYS A 140 17.56 -14.66 -4.19
N THR A 141 16.59 -14.96 -3.33
CA THR A 141 15.77 -16.18 -3.47
C THR A 141 14.65 -16.04 -4.50
N MET A 142 14.60 -14.92 -5.24
CA MET A 142 13.53 -14.56 -6.18
C MET A 142 12.17 -14.35 -5.51
N HIS A 143 12.16 -14.08 -4.20
CA HIS A 143 10.96 -13.65 -3.51
C HIS A 143 10.49 -12.29 -4.05
N SER A 144 9.17 -12.05 -4.09
CA SER A 144 8.57 -10.79 -4.54
C SER A 144 8.77 -9.61 -3.57
N SER A 145 9.44 -9.85 -2.45
CA SER A 145 9.55 -8.95 -1.29
C SER A 145 11.01 -8.97 -0.80
N PRO A 146 11.48 -7.94 -0.09
CA PRO A 146 10.73 -6.79 0.38
C PRO A 146 10.71 -5.61 -0.59
N LYS A 147 9.73 -4.73 -0.41
CA LYS A 147 9.72 -3.36 -0.95
C LYS A 147 10.43 -2.42 0.01
N PHE A 148 11.11 -1.41 -0.52
CA PHE A 148 11.79 -0.39 0.29
C PHE A 148 11.08 0.96 0.17
N PHE A 149 10.87 1.62 1.32
CA PHE A 149 10.25 2.93 1.42
C PHE A 149 11.21 3.89 2.10
N ASN A 150 11.53 5.01 1.45
CA ASN A 150 12.50 5.97 1.98
C ASN A 150 11.84 6.95 2.97
N ASP A 151 12.17 6.83 4.26
CA ASP A 151 11.65 7.70 5.31
C ASP A 151 12.07 9.17 5.12
N GLN A 152 13.23 9.44 4.50
CA GLN A 152 13.69 10.81 4.20
C GLN A 152 12.81 11.52 3.16
N CYS A 153 12.10 10.76 2.32
CA CYS A 153 11.14 11.31 1.37
C CYS A 153 9.72 11.28 1.95
N ALA A 154 9.32 10.16 2.56
CA ALA A 154 7.97 9.94 3.03
C ALA A 154 7.62 10.86 4.21
N ILE A 155 8.45 10.90 5.27
CA ILE A 155 8.14 11.64 6.49
C ILE A 155 7.97 13.14 6.22
N PRO A 156 8.89 13.84 5.53
CA PRO A 156 8.70 15.26 5.22
C PRO A 156 7.46 15.51 4.36
N LYS A 157 7.10 14.57 3.47
CA LYS A 157 5.90 14.69 2.65
C LYS A 157 4.63 14.59 3.50
N LEU A 158 4.57 13.63 4.42
CA LEU A 158 3.44 13.48 5.34
C LEU A 158 3.29 14.71 6.24
N VAL A 159 4.39 15.24 6.77
CA VAL A 159 4.39 16.48 7.55
C VAL A 159 3.92 17.67 6.71
N SER A 160 4.31 17.75 5.43
CA SER A 160 3.84 18.80 4.52
C SER A 160 2.32 18.77 4.26
N TRP A 161 1.67 17.64 4.53
CA TRP A 161 0.22 17.48 4.47
C TRP A 161 -0.48 17.77 5.80
N GLY A 162 0.25 18.27 6.81
CA GLY A 162 -0.30 18.64 8.12
C GLY A 162 -0.37 17.49 9.12
N ILE A 163 0.22 16.32 8.82
CA ILE A 163 0.29 15.21 9.76
C ILE A 163 1.34 15.54 10.84
N PRO A 164 1.02 15.38 12.15
CA PRO A 164 1.99 15.57 13.22
C PRO A 164 3.25 14.74 12.99
N LEU A 165 4.42 15.28 13.34
CA LEU A 165 5.70 14.62 13.06
C LEU A 165 5.80 13.23 13.70
N GLU A 166 5.28 13.06 14.92
CA GLU A 166 5.24 11.78 15.63
C GLU A 166 4.44 10.73 14.85
N ASP A 167 3.25 11.10 14.37
CA ASP A 167 2.37 10.23 13.58
C ASP A 167 3.02 9.94 12.22
N ALA A 168 3.56 10.97 11.57
CA ALA A 168 4.25 10.85 10.29
C ALA A 168 5.48 9.93 10.37
N ARG A 169 6.16 9.87 11.52
CA ARG A 169 7.25 8.91 11.79
C ARG A 169 6.75 7.50 12.08
N ASP A 170 5.50 7.34 12.50
CA ASP A 170 4.91 6.04 12.80
C ASP A 170 4.12 5.43 11.63
N TYR A 171 4.18 6.05 10.44
CA TYR A 171 3.46 5.55 9.27
C TYR A 171 3.82 4.09 8.91
N CYS A 172 2.88 3.39 8.27
CA CYS A 172 3.10 2.05 7.74
C CYS A 172 2.64 1.98 6.28
N ILE A 173 2.94 0.88 5.62
CA ILE A 173 2.46 0.53 4.28
C ILE A 173 1.41 -0.57 4.41
N GLU A 174 0.19 -0.27 3.99
CA GLU A 174 -0.99 -1.12 4.14
C GLU A 174 -1.06 -2.25 3.10
N VAL A 175 -0.76 -1.87 1.85
CA VAL A 175 -0.98 -2.65 0.62
C VAL A 175 0.25 -2.44 -0.30
N CYS A 176 0.05 -2.17 -1.60
CA CYS A 176 1.14 -2.06 -2.57
C CYS A 176 2.18 -1.00 -2.18
N VAL A 177 1.74 0.26 -2.12
CA VAL A 177 2.56 1.44 -1.76
C VAL A 177 1.78 2.43 -0.90
N ARG A 178 0.57 2.06 -0.50
CA ARG A 178 -0.32 2.95 0.22
C ARG A 178 0.19 3.08 1.64
N TRP A 179 0.50 4.30 2.03
CA TRP A 179 0.84 4.61 3.40
C TRP A 179 -0.42 4.83 4.23
N MET A 180 -0.30 4.63 5.54
CA MET A 180 -1.30 5.04 6.54
C MET A 180 -0.62 5.22 7.90
N ILE A 181 -1.36 5.72 8.87
CA ILE A 181 -0.91 5.91 10.25
C ILE A 181 -1.63 4.85 11.08
N PRO A 182 -0.92 3.85 11.64
CA PRO A 182 -1.52 2.81 12.45
C PRO A 182 -2.39 3.37 13.57
N GLY A 183 -3.57 2.79 13.78
CA GLY A 183 -4.47 3.17 14.87
C GLY A 183 -5.16 4.53 14.73
N LYS A 184 -4.96 5.26 13.63
CA LYS A 184 -5.68 6.51 13.33
C LYS A 184 -6.75 6.26 12.27
N ASN A 185 -7.87 6.97 12.38
CA ASN A 185 -8.94 6.92 11.39
C ASN A 185 -8.50 7.62 10.10
N MET A 186 -7.88 6.85 9.23
CA MET A 186 -7.45 7.29 7.91
C MET A 186 -8.44 6.82 6.86
N VAL A 187 -9.32 7.72 6.43
CA VAL A 187 -10.24 7.43 5.32
C VAL A 187 -9.52 7.72 4.01
N HIS A 188 -8.70 6.78 3.56
CA HIS A 188 -8.20 6.79 2.19
C HIS A 188 -9.28 6.18 1.29
N ARG A 189 -10.17 7.02 0.73
CA ARG A 189 -11.08 6.55 -0.32
C ARG A 189 -10.25 6.17 -1.53
N GLN A 190 -10.07 4.87 -1.73
CA GLN A 190 -9.36 4.38 -2.89
C GLN A 190 -10.34 4.24 -4.06
N HIS A 191 -10.03 4.97 -5.12
CA HIS A 191 -10.48 4.74 -6.50
C HIS A 191 -11.98 4.97 -6.75
N CYS A 192 -12.41 6.22 -6.89
CA CYS A 192 -13.60 6.51 -7.72
C CYS A 192 -13.33 6.25 -9.23
N GLY A 193 -12.14 5.73 -9.58
CA GLY A 193 -11.76 5.29 -10.91
C GLY A 193 -10.26 5.06 -11.04
N ASN A 194 -9.87 4.42 -12.15
CA ASN A 194 -8.49 4.41 -12.62
C ASN A 194 -8.32 5.51 -13.66
N PHE A 195 -7.22 6.24 -13.61
CA PHE A 195 -6.93 7.32 -14.54
C PHE A 195 -5.73 6.98 -15.41
N GLN A 196 -5.91 6.96 -16.73
CA GLN A 196 -4.87 6.58 -17.68
C GLN A 196 -4.32 7.82 -18.38
N LEU A 197 -3.18 8.33 -17.90
CA LEU A 197 -2.49 9.49 -18.49
C LEU A 197 -2.21 9.36 -20.00
N PRO A 198 -1.83 8.17 -20.55
CA PRO A 198 -1.65 8.04 -22.00
C PRO A 198 -2.96 8.21 -22.79
N LYS A 199 -4.10 7.84 -22.21
CA LYS A 199 -5.41 8.01 -22.86
C LYS A 199 -5.79 9.48 -22.97
N VAL A 200 -5.39 10.30 -22.00
CA VAL A 200 -5.54 11.76 -22.06
C VAL A 200 -4.78 12.35 -23.25
N LEU A 201 -3.58 11.85 -23.53
CA LEU A 201 -2.80 12.27 -24.69
C LEU A 201 -3.46 11.85 -26.01
N GLU A 202 -4.01 10.63 -26.08
CA GLU A 202 -4.81 10.20 -27.24
C GLU A 202 -5.97 11.18 -27.48
N TYR A 203 -6.69 11.57 -26.43
CA TYR A 203 -7.78 12.54 -26.54
C TYR A 203 -7.29 13.94 -26.93
N ALA A 204 -6.14 14.39 -26.45
CA ALA A 204 -5.58 15.68 -26.86
C ALA A 204 -5.23 15.71 -28.35
N LEU A 205 -4.73 14.59 -28.88
CA LEU A 205 -4.33 14.44 -30.29
C LEU A 205 -5.46 13.96 -31.21
N ASN A 206 -6.64 13.68 -30.67
CA ASN A 206 -7.80 13.25 -31.45
C ASN A 206 -9.03 14.12 -31.17
N ARG A 207 -8.82 15.38 -30.78
CA ARG A 207 -9.87 16.37 -30.53
C ARG A 207 -10.93 15.88 -29.53
N GLY A 208 -10.55 15.07 -28.56
CA GLY A 208 -11.41 14.45 -27.54
C GLY A 208 -12.26 13.27 -28.01
N ILE A 209 -12.08 12.80 -29.25
CA ILE A 209 -12.81 11.68 -29.81
C ILE A 209 -12.12 10.37 -29.41
N ASP A 210 -12.90 9.40 -28.94
CA ASP A 210 -12.41 8.07 -28.65
C ASP A 210 -12.21 7.23 -29.91
N ARG A 211 -11.01 6.68 -30.09
CA ARG A 211 -10.68 5.91 -31.29
C ARG A 211 -11.39 4.56 -31.38
N VAL A 212 -11.87 4.02 -30.25
CA VAL A 212 -12.50 2.68 -30.21
C VAL A 212 -13.96 2.78 -30.62
N ASN A 213 -14.70 3.74 -30.07
CA ASN A 213 -16.15 3.86 -30.30
C ASN A 213 -16.58 5.11 -31.10
N GLY A 214 -15.64 6.00 -31.45
CA GLY A 214 -15.88 7.20 -32.26
C GLY A 214 -16.63 8.32 -31.55
N LYS A 215 -16.87 8.23 -30.23
CA LYS A 215 -17.66 9.21 -29.48
C LYS A 215 -16.78 10.34 -28.93
N GLN A 216 -17.38 11.53 -28.80
CA GLN A 216 -16.77 12.66 -28.09
C GLN A 216 -16.84 12.41 -26.57
N LEU A 217 -15.77 11.85 -26.00
CA LEU A 217 -15.69 11.56 -24.56
C LEU A 217 -14.83 12.58 -23.82
N GLY A 218 -13.82 13.14 -24.50
CA GLY A 218 -12.95 14.20 -23.98
C GLY A 218 -13.38 15.59 -24.43
N TYR A 219 -12.63 16.60 -23.99
CA TYR A 219 -12.80 17.99 -24.40
C TYR A 219 -12.47 18.15 -25.91
N PRO A 220 -13.22 18.95 -26.68
CA PRO A 220 -12.92 19.21 -28.09
C PRO A 220 -11.70 20.15 -28.22
N THR A 221 -10.52 19.58 -28.10
CA THR A 221 -9.23 20.28 -28.27
C THR A 221 -9.02 20.72 -29.73
N PRO A 222 -8.20 21.75 -29.99
CA PRO A 222 -7.96 22.23 -31.35
C PRO A 222 -7.34 21.16 -32.24
N ASP A 223 -7.41 21.37 -33.56
CA ASP A 223 -6.87 20.44 -34.53
C ASP A 223 -5.34 20.28 -34.38
N PRO A 224 -4.81 19.07 -34.13
CA PRO A 224 -3.38 18.87 -34.00
C PRO A 224 -2.58 19.25 -35.26
N LEU A 225 -3.21 19.26 -36.44
CA LEU A 225 -2.56 19.73 -37.67
C LEU A 225 -2.30 21.24 -37.70
N THR A 226 -2.91 21.99 -36.77
CA THR A 226 -2.68 23.43 -36.59
C THR A 226 -1.63 23.74 -35.54
N PHE A 227 -1.13 22.75 -34.82
CA PHE A 227 -0.10 22.94 -33.80
C PHE A 227 1.24 23.32 -34.45
N THR A 228 1.88 24.33 -33.89
CA THR A 228 3.15 24.88 -34.37
C THR A 228 4.31 24.55 -33.43
N SER A 229 4.00 24.09 -32.22
CA SER A 229 4.96 23.92 -31.13
C SER A 229 4.60 22.75 -30.22
N ILE A 230 5.55 22.32 -29.39
CA ILE A 230 5.29 21.30 -28.36
C ILE A 230 4.38 21.85 -27.27
N GLU A 231 4.44 23.16 -27.03
CA GLU A 231 3.59 23.89 -26.10
C GLU A 231 2.11 23.75 -26.47
N ASP A 232 1.76 23.77 -27.77
CA ASP A 232 0.39 23.54 -28.24
C ASP A 232 -0.11 22.14 -27.84
N VAL A 233 0.74 21.13 -27.96
CA VAL A 233 0.42 19.74 -27.56
C VAL A 233 0.26 19.63 -26.04
N ILE A 234 1.17 20.25 -25.27
CA ILE A 234 1.11 20.27 -23.81
C ILE A 234 -0.17 20.97 -23.34
N ASN A 235 -0.53 22.10 -23.94
CA ASN A 235 -1.75 22.83 -23.60
C ASN A 235 -3.01 22.01 -23.92
N ALA A 236 -3.05 21.33 -25.07
CA ALA A 236 -4.14 20.42 -25.41
C ALA A 236 -4.24 19.25 -24.39
N TYR A 237 -3.09 18.69 -24.00
CA TYR A 237 -3.01 17.64 -22.98
C TYR A 237 -3.52 18.11 -21.62
N LEU A 238 -3.06 19.27 -21.14
CA LEU A 238 -3.48 19.85 -19.87
C LEU A 238 -4.98 20.19 -19.88
N THR A 239 -5.51 20.65 -21.02
CA THR A 239 -6.96 20.90 -21.16
C THR A 239 -7.77 19.62 -21.00
N GLN A 240 -7.34 18.50 -21.59
CA GLN A 240 -7.98 17.21 -21.38
C GLN A 240 -7.84 16.74 -19.93
N LEU A 241 -6.65 16.90 -19.35
CA LEU A 241 -6.37 16.51 -17.97
C LEU A 241 -7.31 17.25 -17.01
N ASP A 242 -7.43 18.57 -17.13
CA ASP A 242 -8.30 19.40 -16.31
C ASP A 242 -9.78 18.98 -16.45
N PHE A 243 -10.24 18.77 -17.69
CA PHE A 243 -11.59 18.28 -17.97
C PHE A 243 -11.91 16.98 -17.23
N TYR A 244 -11.00 16.00 -17.23
CA TYR A 244 -11.23 14.74 -16.51
C TYR A 244 -11.03 14.88 -15.00
N MET A 245 -10.05 15.66 -14.54
CA MET A 245 -9.84 15.89 -13.10
C MET A 245 -11.06 16.54 -12.45
N GLY A 246 -11.70 17.51 -13.12
CA GLY A 246 -12.96 18.09 -12.66
C GLY A 246 -14.05 17.03 -12.45
N LYS A 247 -14.17 16.07 -13.37
CA LYS A 247 -15.13 14.94 -13.24
C LYS A 247 -14.75 14.00 -12.09
N PHE A 248 -13.47 13.67 -11.95
CA PHE A 248 -13.00 12.83 -10.85
C PHE A 248 -13.31 13.47 -9.48
N VAL A 249 -13.07 14.77 -9.32
CA VAL A 249 -13.39 15.50 -8.10
C VAL A 249 -14.89 15.47 -7.80
N GLN A 250 -15.75 15.68 -8.81
CA GLN A 250 -17.20 15.58 -8.64
C GLN A 250 -17.63 14.17 -8.18
N MET A 251 -17.07 13.13 -8.79
CA MET A 251 -17.36 11.74 -8.41
C MET A 251 -16.91 11.41 -6.99
N TYR A 252 -15.72 11.88 -6.58
CA TYR A 252 -15.27 11.77 -5.19
C TYR A 252 -16.27 12.45 -4.26
N ASN A 253 -16.57 13.74 -4.46
CA ASN A 253 -17.47 14.48 -3.57
C ASN A 253 -18.87 13.85 -3.42
N ILE A 254 -19.42 13.26 -4.49
CA ILE A 254 -20.70 12.55 -4.43
C ILE A 254 -20.56 11.26 -3.62
N THR A 255 -19.52 10.48 -3.87
CA THR A 255 -19.24 9.25 -3.10
C THR A 255 -19.03 9.59 -1.62
N ASP A 256 -18.43 10.74 -1.36
CA ASP A 256 -18.17 11.24 -0.02
C ASP A 256 -19.45 11.48 0.77
N ALA A 257 -20.38 12.22 0.19
CA ALA A 257 -21.69 12.50 0.77
C ALA A 257 -22.52 11.22 0.97
N LEU A 258 -22.51 10.30 0.00
CA LEU A 258 -23.26 9.04 0.12
C LEU A 258 -22.72 8.17 1.25
N TYR A 259 -21.39 8.10 1.42
CA TYR A 259 -20.82 7.32 2.51
C TYR A 259 -21.17 7.89 3.88
N GLU A 260 -21.12 9.22 4.02
CA GLU A 260 -21.53 9.90 5.25
C GLU A 260 -23.01 9.64 5.60
N GLU A 261 -23.89 9.56 4.60
CA GLU A 261 -25.31 9.30 4.79
C GLU A 261 -25.62 7.83 5.14
N TYR A 262 -24.97 6.88 4.45
CA TYR A 262 -25.36 5.47 4.49
C TYR A 262 -24.40 4.54 5.25
N LEU A 263 -23.15 4.95 5.47
CA LEU A 263 -22.09 4.15 6.10
C LEU A 263 -21.25 5.01 7.09
N PRO A 264 -21.89 5.60 8.12
CA PRO A 264 -21.21 6.46 9.09
C PRO A 264 -20.24 5.72 10.02
#